data_AF-A0A150F4R3-F1
#
_entry.id   AF-A0A150F4R3-F1
#
_cell.length_a   1.000
_cell.length_b   1.000
_cell.length_c   1.000
_cell.angle_alpha   90.00
_cell.angle_beta   90.00
_cell.angle_gamma   90.00
#
_symmetry.space_group_name_H-M   'P 1'
#
loop_
_entity.id
_entity.type
_entity.pdbx_description
1 polymer ?
#
loop_
_entity_poly.entity_id
_entity_poly.type
_entity_poly.pdbx_seq_one_letter_code
_entity_poly.pdbx_strand_id
1 'polypeptide(L)'
;MKRFFPENFFYNPENKKVLEDYRLIGDGKDGEVYRLTHNKCLKYFYKKETYKKELEALKIGQISPVIPRLYEYGDHYIVMEYVQGTSLARHIKKEKFLSLKLTADILDMLDELKDLGFTRWDAEIRHILINEHGDLKVIDHKRAFSTVAQVPVKLLKGLDKYGLADIFLHNMKKLNPSRYREWQLQL
;
A
#
# COMPACT_ATOMS: atom_id res chain seq x y z
N MET A 1 0.57 19.82 -17.02
CA MET A 1 0.99 19.95 -15.61
C MET A 1 2.51 20.00 -15.57
N LYS A 2 3.10 20.94 -14.83
CA LYS A 2 4.57 21.06 -14.74
C LYS A 2 5.11 19.88 -13.91
N ARG A 3 6.12 19.19 -14.44
CA ARG A 3 6.81 18.10 -13.75
C ARG A 3 7.67 18.65 -12.61
N PHE A 4 7.87 17.86 -11.56
CA PHE A 4 8.86 18.16 -10.52
C PHE A 4 10.26 17.96 -11.06
N PHE A 5 10.49 16.88 -11.81
CA PHE A 5 11.79 16.56 -12.38
C PHE A 5 11.64 16.11 -13.85
N PRO A 6 12.64 16.37 -14.70
CA PRO A 6 12.75 15.70 -15.99
C PRO A 6 12.76 14.17 -15.83
N GLU A 7 12.35 13.43 -16.87
CA GLU A 7 12.24 11.98 -16.82
C GLU A 7 13.59 11.29 -16.52
N ASN A 8 14.66 11.79 -17.12
CA ASN A 8 16.04 11.31 -17.00
C ASN A 8 16.85 12.03 -15.91
N PHE A 9 16.20 12.81 -15.04
CA PHE A 9 16.89 13.66 -14.07
C PHE A 9 17.81 12.86 -13.14
N PHE A 10 17.37 11.70 -12.67
CA PHE A 10 18.16 10.85 -11.77
C PHE A 10 19.01 9.79 -12.49
N TYR A 11 19.23 9.93 -13.81
CA TYR A 11 20.21 9.10 -14.52
C TYR A 11 21.63 9.33 -13.98
N ASN A 12 21.93 10.57 -13.58
CA ASN A 12 23.14 10.88 -12.80
C ASN A 12 22.85 10.70 -11.30
N PRO A 13 23.49 9.75 -10.60
CA PRO A 13 23.26 9.51 -9.18
C PRO A 13 23.53 10.73 -8.29
N GLU A 14 24.43 11.63 -8.69
CA GLU A 14 24.73 12.88 -7.96
C GLU A 14 23.50 13.78 -7.83
N ASN A 15 22.58 13.72 -8.80
CA ASN A 15 21.36 14.52 -8.78
C ASN A 15 20.40 14.10 -7.66
N LYS A 16 20.58 12.92 -7.04
CA LYS A 16 19.84 12.52 -5.85
C LYS A 16 19.97 13.56 -4.72
N LYS A 17 21.10 14.27 -4.63
CA LYS A 17 21.38 15.27 -3.59
C LYS A 17 20.30 16.36 -3.48
N VAL A 18 19.61 16.70 -4.58
CA VAL A 18 18.49 17.67 -4.54
C VAL A 18 17.34 17.23 -3.62
N LEU A 19 17.24 15.91 -3.35
CA LEU A 19 16.20 15.36 -2.48
C LEU A 19 16.48 15.66 -0.99
N GLU A 20 17.71 16.03 -0.62
CA GLU A 20 18.09 16.41 0.75
C GLU A 20 17.37 17.68 1.22
N ASP A 21 16.95 18.54 0.29
CA ASP A 21 16.13 19.73 0.57
C ASP A 21 14.68 19.38 0.96
N TYR A 22 14.27 18.13 0.76
CA TYR A 22 12.93 17.64 1.08
C TYR A 22 12.94 16.78 2.34
N ARG A 23 11.82 16.81 3.07
CA ARG A 23 11.66 15.98 4.26
C ARG A 23 11.62 14.49 3.87
N LEU A 24 12.61 13.73 4.34
CA LEU A 24 12.58 12.27 4.31
C LEU A 24 11.46 11.74 5.21
N ILE A 25 10.57 10.93 4.66
CA ILE A 25 9.40 10.36 5.35
C ILE A 25 9.38 8.83 5.37
N GLY A 26 10.28 8.20 4.63
CA GLY A 26 10.51 6.76 4.70
C GLY A 26 11.87 6.42 4.12
N ASP A 27 12.58 5.52 4.78
CA ASP A 27 13.84 4.94 4.31
C ASP A 27 13.74 3.43 4.46
N GLY A 28 13.91 2.72 3.35
CA GLY A 28 13.72 1.30 3.29
C GLY A 28 14.61 0.64 2.25
N LYS A 29 14.54 -0.69 2.21
CA LYS A 29 15.44 -1.52 1.39
C LYS A 29 15.43 -1.20 -0.11
N ASP A 30 14.32 -0.69 -0.62
CA ASP A 30 14.14 -0.46 -2.06
C ASP A 30 14.33 0.99 -2.48
N GLY A 31 14.45 1.90 -1.51
CA GLY A 31 14.44 3.32 -1.78
C GLY A 31 14.04 4.18 -0.60
N GLU A 32 14.14 5.48 -0.82
CA GLU A 32 13.71 6.52 0.11
C GLU A 32 12.44 7.20 -0.41
N VAL A 33 11.65 7.74 0.50
CA VAL A 33 10.44 8.50 0.21
C VAL A 33 10.59 9.89 0.80
N TYR A 34 10.43 10.90 -0.04
CA TYR A 34 10.54 12.32 0.30
C TYR A 34 9.20 13.01 0.12
N ARG A 35 8.82 13.88 1.05
CA ARG A 35 7.61 14.69 0.92
C ARG A 35 7.90 15.91 0.06
N LEU A 36 7.26 16.00 -1.11
CA LEU A 36 7.41 17.12 -2.04
C LEU A 36 6.46 18.28 -1.70
N THR A 37 5.21 17.95 -1.36
CA THR A 37 4.16 18.93 -1.02
C THR A 37 3.23 18.37 0.05
N HIS A 38 2.14 19.08 0.37
CA HIS A 38 1.17 18.58 1.33
C HIS A 38 0.46 17.29 0.88
N ASN A 39 0.35 17.04 -0.43
CA ASN A 39 -0.36 15.89 -1.01
C ASN A 39 0.46 15.04 -2.01
N LYS A 40 1.77 15.29 -2.16
CA LYS A 40 2.65 14.52 -3.04
C LYS A 40 3.93 14.13 -2.34
N CYS A 41 4.37 12.90 -2.60
CA CYS A 41 5.68 12.41 -2.23
C CYS A 41 6.39 11.84 -3.46
N LEU A 42 7.72 11.79 -3.38
CA LEU A 42 8.58 11.12 -4.35
C LEU A 42 9.18 9.89 -3.68
N LYS A 43 9.08 8.73 -4.32
CA LYS A 43 9.88 7.55 -3.97
C LYS A 43 11.05 7.46 -4.95
N TYR A 44 12.26 7.55 -4.43
CA TYR A 44 13.51 7.31 -5.17
C TYR A 44 13.88 5.84 -5.00
N PHE A 45 14.20 5.13 -6.08
CA PHE A 45 14.42 3.69 -6.08
C PHE A 45 15.89 3.35 -6.29
N TYR A 46 16.44 2.51 -5.42
CA TYR A 46 17.82 2.02 -5.54
C TYR A 46 18.00 1.03 -6.70
N LYS A 47 16.93 0.34 -7.11
CA LYS A 47 16.96 -0.71 -8.15
C LYS A 47 15.88 -0.48 -9.21
N LYS A 48 16.27 -0.54 -10.48
CA LYS A 48 15.38 -0.31 -11.63
C LYS A 48 14.28 -1.37 -11.72
N GLU A 49 14.57 -2.60 -11.30
CA GLU A 49 13.61 -3.72 -11.30
C GLU A 49 12.49 -3.48 -10.30
N THR A 50 12.81 -2.96 -9.10
CA THR A 50 11.79 -2.64 -8.10
C THR A 50 10.95 -1.45 -8.54
N TYR A 51 11.59 -0.41 -9.11
CA TYR A 51 10.89 0.72 -9.72
C TYR A 51 9.86 0.27 -10.77
N LYS A 52 10.26 -0.57 -11.73
CA LYS A 52 9.38 -1.04 -12.81
C LYS A 52 8.14 -1.76 -12.26
N LYS A 53 8.33 -2.66 -11.29
CA LYS A 53 7.22 -3.40 -10.66
C LYS A 53 6.26 -2.49 -9.91
N GLU A 54 6.77 -1.52 -9.15
CA GLU A 54 5.93 -0.55 -8.44
C GLU A 54 5.15 0.32 -9.43
N LEU A 55 5.82 0.83 -10.46
CA LEU A 55 5.20 1.69 -11.47
C LEU A 55 4.10 0.97 -12.24
N GLU A 56 4.33 -0.29 -12.63
CA GLU A 56 3.34 -1.11 -13.32
C GLU A 56 2.06 -1.26 -12.48
N ALA A 57 2.21 -1.64 -11.21
CA ALA A 57 1.08 -1.78 -10.30
C ALA A 57 0.36 -0.46 -10.05
N LEU A 58 1.08 0.65 -9.87
CA LEU A 58 0.48 1.98 -9.73
C LEU A 58 -0.28 2.38 -11.00
N LYS A 59 0.27 2.13 -12.20
CA LYS A 59 -0.39 2.46 -13.48
C LYS A 59 -1.73 1.72 -13.64
N ILE A 60 -1.74 0.42 -13.37
CA ILE A 60 -2.96 -0.40 -13.43
C ILE A 60 -3.97 0.04 -12.38
N GLY A 61 -3.50 0.31 -11.17
CA GLY A 61 -4.32 0.64 -10.01
C GLY A 61 -5.01 2.01 -10.04
N GLN A 62 -4.75 2.88 -11.03
CA GLN A 62 -5.26 4.26 -11.01
C GLN A 62 -6.78 4.40 -11.03
N ILE A 63 -7.52 3.35 -11.40
CA ILE A 63 -8.98 3.33 -11.35
C ILE A 63 -9.53 3.10 -9.94
N SER A 64 -8.72 2.56 -9.04
CA SER A 64 -9.17 2.13 -7.72
C SER A 64 -8.84 3.16 -6.64
N PRO A 65 -9.78 3.46 -5.72
CA PRO A 65 -9.55 4.41 -4.64
C PRO A 65 -8.48 3.93 -3.64
N VAL A 66 -8.25 2.61 -3.54
CA VAL A 66 -7.28 2.03 -2.59
C VAL A 66 -5.83 2.16 -3.05
N ILE A 67 -5.59 2.68 -4.26
CA ILE A 67 -4.26 2.89 -4.81
C ILE A 67 -3.91 4.39 -4.74
N PRO A 68 -2.67 4.75 -4.33
CA PRO A 68 -2.19 6.12 -4.38
C PRO A 68 -2.24 6.67 -5.81
N ARG A 69 -2.72 7.92 -5.95
CA ARG A 69 -2.72 8.58 -7.26
C ARG A 69 -1.29 8.76 -7.77
N LEU A 70 -1.03 8.33 -9.00
CA LEU A 70 0.22 8.54 -9.72
C LEU A 70 0.19 9.91 -10.38
N TYR A 71 1.20 10.75 -10.10
CA TYR A 71 1.31 12.09 -10.70
C TYR A 71 2.38 12.16 -11.78
N GLU A 72 3.53 11.53 -11.54
CA GLU A 72 4.70 11.62 -12.40
C GLU A 72 5.65 10.44 -12.13
N TYR A 73 6.45 10.07 -13.11
CA TYR A 73 7.50 9.07 -12.96
C TYR A 73 8.61 9.30 -13.97
N GLY A 74 9.81 8.86 -13.64
CA GLY A 74 10.95 8.83 -14.54
C GLY A 74 11.99 7.82 -14.06
N ASP A 75 13.18 7.88 -14.63
CA ASP A 75 14.26 6.97 -14.28
C ASP A 75 14.54 7.04 -12.76
N HIS A 76 14.36 5.92 -12.07
CA HIS A 76 14.56 5.76 -10.64
C HIS A 76 13.61 6.53 -9.71
N TYR A 77 12.52 7.15 -10.19
CA TYR A 77 11.58 7.82 -9.30
C TYR A 77 10.12 7.73 -9.71
N ILE A 78 9.25 7.82 -8.70
CA ILE A 78 7.81 7.97 -8.86
C ILE A 78 7.33 9.08 -7.93
N VAL A 79 6.60 10.04 -8.47
CA VAL A 79 5.81 11.00 -7.69
C VAL A 79 4.37 10.50 -7.61
N MET A 80 3.91 10.28 -6.39
CA MET A 80 2.58 9.77 -6.10
C MET A 80 1.93 10.53 -4.94
N GLU A 81 0.67 10.23 -4.69
CA GLU A 81 -0.09 10.74 -3.56
C GLU A 81 0.64 10.49 -2.23
N TYR A 82 0.85 11.59 -1.50
CA TYR A 82 1.19 11.49 -0.10
C TYR A 82 -0.08 11.24 0.68
N VAL A 83 -0.34 9.96 0.99
CA VAL A 83 -1.52 9.53 1.75
C VAL A 83 -1.43 10.06 3.18
N GLN A 84 -2.35 10.97 3.52
CA GLN A 84 -2.46 11.56 4.85
C GLN A 84 -3.22 10.59 5.77
N GLY A 85 -2.50 9.58 6.26
CA GLY A 85 -3.08 8.56 7.11
C GLY A 85 -2.08 7.94 8.08
N THR A 86 -2.59 7.14 9.00
CA THR A 86 -1.77 6.28 9.85
C THR A 86 -1.79 4.86 9.33
N SER A 87 -0.74 4.06 9.57
CA SER A 87 -0.82 2.66 9.19
C SER A 87 -1.87 1.91 10.01
N LEU A 88 -2.54 0.94 9.40
CA LEU A 88 -3.49 0.08 10.08
C LEU A 88 -2.85 -0.58 11.31
N ALA A 89 -1.57 -0.96 11.21
CA ALA A 89 -0.78 -1.44 12.36
C ALA A 89 -0.74 -0.44 13.53
N ARG A 90 -0.54 0.86 13.27
CA ARG A 90 -0.52 1.89 14.30
C ARG A 90 -1.93 2.16 14.83
N HIS A 91 -2.93 2.17 13.95
CA HIS A 91 -4.34 2.34 14.31
C HIS A 91 -4.80 1.23 15.28
N ILE A 92 -4.67 -0.04 14.89
CA ILE A 92 -5.12 -1.16 15.72
C ILE A 92 -4.31 -1.31 17.01
N LYS A 93 -3.02 -0.95 17.00
CA LYS A 93 -2.20 -0.92 18.22
C LYS A 93 -2.76 0.08 19.25
N LYS A 94 -3.25 1.23 18.77
CA LYS A 94 -3.82 2.27 19.61
C LYS A 94 -5.22 1.89 20.10
N GLU A 95 -6.09 1.47 19.19
CA GLU A 95 -7.50 1.21 19.50
C GLU A 95 -7.75 -0.16 20.16
N LYS A 96 -6.83 -1.13 19.97
CA LYS A 96 -6.92 -2.53 20.45
C LYS A 96 -8.23 -3.24 20.11
N PHE A 97 -8.89 -2.80 19.06
CA PHE A 97 -10.20 -3.29 18.63
C PHE A 97 -10.30 -3.23 17.11
N LEU A 98 -11.09 -4.15 16.54
CA LEU A 98 -11.40 -4.18 15.13
C LEU A 98 -12.92 -4.20 14.95
N SER A 99 -13.46 -3.08 14.48
CA SER A 99 -14.91 -2.93 14.28
C SER A 99 -15.40 -3.76 13.09
N LEU A 100 -16.72 -4.04 13.08
CA LEU A 100 -17.36 -4.69 11.95
C LEU A 100 -17.22 -3.84 10.67
N LYS A 101 -17.35 -2.51 10.79
CA LYS A 101 -17.15 -1.58 9.68
C LYS A 101 -15.72 -1.66 9.13
N LEU A 102 -14.70 -1.53 9.98
CA LEU A 102 -13.30 -1.59 9.53
C LEU A 102 -12.97 -2.97 8.95
N THR A 103 -13.59 -4.04 9.45
CA THR A 103 -13.47 -5.37 8.83
C THR A 103 -14.05 -5.36 7.41
N ALA A 104 -15.24 -4.78 7.21
CA ALA A 104 -15.84 -4.63 5.88
C ALA A 104 -14.97 -3.78 4.95
N ASP A 105 -14.51 -2.62 5.41
CA ASP A 105 -13.62 -1.74 4.63
C ASP A 105 -12.33 -2.46 4.19
N ILE A 106 -11.76 -3.32 5.06
CA ILE A 106 -10.59 -4.14 4.72
C ILE A 106 -10.95 -5.21 3.68
N LEU A 107 -12.11 -5.86 3.78
CA LEU A 107 -12.55 -6.86 2.80
C LEU A 107 -12.79 -6.24 1.42
N ASP A 108 -13.44 -5.07 1.37
CA ASP A 108 -13.67 -4.32 0.14
C ASP A 108 -12.34 -3.89 -0.48
N MET A 109 -11.37 -3.45 0.34
CA MET A 109 -10.02 -3.14 -0.14
C MET A 109 -9.32 -4.36 -0.76
N LEU A 110 -9.45 -5.55 -0.16
CA LEU A 110 -8.88 -6.78 -0.72
C LEU A 110 -9.53 -7.15 -2.05
N ASP A 111 -10.84 -6.91 -2.18
CA ASP A 111 -11.59 -7.17 -3.40
C ASP A 111 -11.18 -6.19 -4.51
N GLU A 112 -11.02 -4.91 -4.21
CA GLU A 112 -10.44 -3.91 -5.12
C GLU A 112 -9.06 -4.35 -5.64
N LEU A 113 -8.16 -4.82 -4.78
CA LEU A 113 -6.85 -5.33 -5.22
C LEU A 113 -6.97 -6.54 -6.15
N LYS A 114 -7.94 -7.42 -5.89
CA LYS A 114 -8.18 -8.62 -6.69
C LYS A 114 -8.79 -8.26 -8.05
N ASP A 115 -9.72 -7.32 -8.09
CA ASP A 115 -10.42 -6.85 -9.29
C ASP A 115 -9.49 -6.06 -10.22
N LEU A 116 -8.46 -5.41 -9.68
CA LEU A 116 -7.34 -4.86 -10.44
C LEU A 116 -6.46 -5.93 -11.12
N GLY A 117 -6.69 -7.21 -10.85
CA GLY A 117 -5.93 -8.33 -11.38
C GLY A 117 -4.60 -8.57 -10.66
N PHE A 118 -4.40 -8.03 -9.46
CA PHE A 118 -3.18 -8.31 -8.70
C PHE A 118 -3.16 -9.78 -8.27
N THR A 119 -2.12 -10.51 -8.66
CA THR A 119 -1.93 -11.90 -8.22
C THR A 119 -1.69 -11.96 -6.72
N ARG A 120 -1.08 -10.91 -6.16
CA ARG A 120 -1.00 -10.64 -4.72
C ARG A 120 -2.02 -9.57 -4.33
N TRP A 121 -3.26 -9.98 -4.10
CA TRP A 121 -4.30 -9.14 -3.48
C TRP A 121 -4.21 -9.11 -1.94
N ASP A 122 -3.03 -9.35 -1.37
CA ASP A 122 -2.74 -9.37 0.07
C ASP A 122 -1.80 -8.22 0.45
N ALA A 123 -2.06 -7.57 1.59
CA ALA A 123 -1.30 -6.43 2.08
C ALA A 123 -0.83 -6.63 3.53
N GLU A 124 0.38 -6.17 3.83
CA GLU A 124 0.85 -6.11 5.21
C GLU A 124 0.20 -4.92 5.91
N ILE A 125 -0.31 -5.08 7.14
CA ILE A 125 -1.01 -4.02 7.90
C ILE A 125 -0.20 -2.72 8.11
N ARG A 126 1.12 -2.75 7.93
CA ARG A 126 1.96 -1.54 7.97
C ARG A 126 1.94 -0.75 6.67
N HIS A 127 1.53 -1.37 5.56
CA HIS A 127 1.40 -0.78 4.24
C HIS A 127 -0.07 -0.45 3.88
N ILE A 128 -1.01 -0.73 4.77
CA ILE A 128 -2.38 -0.25 4.68
C ILE A 128 -2.42 1.05 5.48
N LEU A 129 -2.76 2.16 4.85
CA LEU A 129 -2.91 3.46 5.48
C LEU A 129 -4.40 3.80 5.59
N ILE A 130 -4.81 4.28 6.76
CA ILE A 130 -6.17 4.74 7.05
C ILE A 130 -6.13 6.26 7.30
N ASN A 131 -6.92 7.02 6.56
CA ASN A 131 -7.05 8.47 6.76
C ASN A 131 -8.10 8.79 7.87
N GLU A 132 -8.32 10.06 8.13
CA GLU A 132 -9.29 10.51 9.15
C GLU A 132 -10.76 10.22 8.80
N HIS A 133 -11.07 10.01 7.51
CA HIS A 133 -12.39 9.63 7.03
C HIS A 133 -12.63 8.11 7.09
N GLY A 134 -11.58 7.33 7.37
CA GLY A 134 -11.63 5.87 7.39
C GLY A 134 -11.32 5.22 6.04
N ASP A 135 -10.95 5.98 5.01
CA ASP A 135 -10.58 5.44 3.71
C ASP A 135 -9.24 4.72 3.79
N LEU A 136 -9.17 3.54 3.17
CA LEU A 136 -7.97 2.71 3.11
C LEU A 136 -7.24 2.92 1.78
N LYS A 137 -5.93 3.10 1.88
CA LYS A 137 -5.01 3.02 0.73
C LYS A 137 -3.87 2.06 1.03
N VAL A 138 -3.48 1.29 0.04
CA VAL A 138 -2.34 0.38 0.11
C VAL A 138 -1.12 1.05 -0.52
N ILE A 139 0.04 0.87 0.07
CA ILE A 139 1.33 1.33 -0.47
C ILE A 139 2.28 0.14 -0.66
N ASP A 140 3.43 0.34 -1.33
CA ASP A 140 4.44 -0.70 -1.60
C ASP A 140 3.90 -1.87 -2.44
N HIS A 141 3.60 -1.57 -3.70
CA HIS A 141 2.98 -2.49 -4.66
C HIS A 141 3.97 -3.34 -5.48
N LYS A 142 5.28 -3.24 -5.25
CA LYS A 142 6.31 -3.98 -6.02
C LYS A 142 6.13 -5.50 -6.11
N ARG A 143 5.30 -6.09 -5.25
CA ARG A 143 4.99 -7.53 -5.22
C ARG A 143 3.60 -7.88 -5.75
N ALA A 144 2.86 -6.93 -6.30
CA ALA A 144 1.49 -7.10 -6.78
C ALA A 144 1.33 -8.26 -7.77
N PHE A 145 2.34 -8.49 -8.63
CA PHE A 145 2.30 -9.53 -9.67
C PHE A 145 3.25 -10.72 -9.44
N SER A 146 4.14 -10.64 -8.44
CA SER A 146 5.21 -11.64 -8.24
C SER A 146 4.89 -12.72 -7.22
N THR A 147 3.70 -12.71 -6.63
CA THR A 147 3.30 -13.65 -5.57
C THR A 147 1.83 -13.93 -5.71
N VAL A 148 1.42 -15.19 -5.72
CA VAL A 148 0.00 -15.54 -5.81
C VAL A 148 -0.57 -15.66 -4.39
N ALA A 149 -1.60 -14.88 -4.08
CA ALA A 149 -2.36 -14.99 -2.84
C ALA A 149 -3.63 -15.80 -3.09
N GLN A 150 -3.83 -16.85 -2.28
CA GLN A 150 -5.12 -17.55 -2.21
C GLN A 150 -5.95 -17.08 -1.00
N VAL A 151 -5.26 -16.68 0.07
CA VAL A 151 -5.78 -15.96 1.25
C VAL A 151 -4.79 -14.87 1.66
N PRO A 152 -5.24 -13.79 2.34
CA PRO A 152 -4.36 -12.69 2.72
C PRO A 152 -3.57 -12.99 4.00
N VAL A 153 -2.63 -13.93 3.90
CA VAL A 153 -1.82 -14.42 5.04
C VAL A 153 -1.05 -13.28 5.71
N LYS A 154 -0.56 -12.29 4.95
CA LYS A 154 0.23 -11.18 5.51
C LYS A 154 -0.64 -10.23 6.32
N LEU A 155 -1.87 -9.97 5.86
CA LEU A 155 -2.86 -9.25 6.65
C LEU A 155 -3.15 -9.99 7.95
N LEU A 156 -3.52 -11.28 7.87
CA LEU A 156 -3.90 -12.09 9.03
C LEU A 156 -2.76 -12.21 10.06
N LYS A 157 -1.54 -12.52 9.62
CA LYS A 157 -0.35 -12.53 10.50
C LYS A 157 -0.06 -11.15 11.09
N GLY A 158 -0.42 -10.08 10.39
CA GLY A 158 -0.33 -8.72 10.91
C GLY A 158 -1.29 -8.50 12.08
N LEU A 159 -2.56 -8.86 11.89
CA LEU A 159 -3.61 -8.73 12.89
C LEU A 159 -3.37 -9.63 14.12
N ASP A 160 -2.87 -10.84 13.90
CA ASP A 160 -2.55 -11.83 14.94
C ASP A 160 -1.51 -11.32 15.94
N LYS A 161 -0.52 -10.54 15.47
CA LYS A 161 0.46 -9.86 16.37
C LYS A 161 -0.18 -8.94 17.41
N TYR A 162 -1.44 -8.55 17.20
CA TYR A 162 -2.22 -7.72 18.12
C TYR A 162 -3.40 -8.48 18.74
N GLY A 163 -3.50 -9.80 18.54
CA GLY A 163 -4.61 -10.63 19.01
C GLY A 163 -5.94 -10.36 18.30
N LEU A 164 -5.90 -9.82 17.08
CA LEU A 164 -7.09 -9.37 16.34
C LEU A 164 -7.48 -10.28 15.17
N ALA A 165 -6.71 -11.33 14.88
CA ALA A 165 -7.01 -12.25 13.78
C ALA A 165 -8.35 -12.97 13.98
N ASP A 166 -8.60 -13.53 15.16
CA ASP A 166 -9.87 -14.21 15.47
C ASP A 166 -11.08 -13.26 15.41
N ILE A 167 -10.91 -12.02 15.87
CA ILE A 167 -11.94 -10.99 15.77
C ILE A 167 -12.25 -10.67 14.30
N PHE A 168 -11.21 -10.51 13.48
CA PHE A 168 -11.38 -10.29 12.04
C PHE A 168 -12.12 -11.45 11.37
N LEU A 169 -11.73 -12.69 11.65
CA LEU A 169 -12.36 -13.88 11.10
C LEU A 169 -13.82 -14.04 11.56
N HIS A 170 -14.12 -13.74 12.83
CA HIS A 170 -15.48 -13.73 13.35
C HIS A 170 -16.35 -12.66 12.70
N ASN A 171 -15.82 -11.44 12.54
CA ASN A 171 -16.51 -10.36 11.83
C ASN A 171 -16.73 -10.72 10.35
N MET A 172 -15.74 -11.29 9.67
CA MET A 172 -15.87 -11.78 8.30
C MET A 172 -16.94 -12.85 8.19
N LYS A 173 -17.03 -13.80 9.14
CA LYS A 173 -18.09 -14.81 9.16
C LYS A 173 -19.49 -14.19 9.22
N LYS A 174 -19.67 -13.06 9.91
CA LYS A 174 -20.93 -12.32 9.95
C LYS A 174 -21.23 -11.59 8.65
N LEU A 175 -20.21 -10.97 8.05
CA LEU A 175 -20.34 -10.16 6.83
C LEU A 175 -20.52 -11.02 5.57
N ASN A 176 -19.70 -12.07 5.44
CA ASN A 176 -19.67 -12.97 4.30
C ASN A 176 -19.33 -14.41 4.74
N PRO A 177 -20.34 -15.19 5.17
CA PRO A 177 -20.14 -16.57 5.62
C PRO A 177 -19.54 -17.50 4.55
N SER A 178 -19.79 -17.24 3.26
CA SER A 178 -19.24 -18.06 2.17
C SER A 178 -17.74 -17.88 2.05
N ARG A 179 -17.29 -16.62 1.96
CA ARG A 179 -15.87 -16.28 1.93
C ARG A 179 -15.12 -16.80 3.15
N TYR A 180 -15.75 -16.74 4.33
CA TYR A 180 -15.18 -17.33 5.54
C TYR A 180 -14.92 -18.83 5.39
N ARG A 181 -15.89 -19.59 4.86
CA ARG A 181 -15.71 -21.03 4.62
C ARG A 181 -14.61 -21.30 3.60
N GLU A 182 -14.56 -20.53 2.52
CA GLU A 182 -13.51 -20.65 1.50
C GLU A 182 -12.11 -20.45 2.09
N TRP A 183 -11.93 -19.43 2.93
CA TRP A 183 -10.64 -19.15 3.56
C TRP A 183 -10.26 -20.22 4.58
N GLN A 184 -11.22 -20.77 5.34
CA GLN A 184 -10.95 -21.85 6.30
C GLN A 184 -10.43 -23.13 5.65
N LEU A 185 -10.72 -23.38 4.37
CA LEU A 185 -10.18 -24.53 3.64
C LEU A 185 -8.71 -24.35 3.23
N GLN A 186 -8.17 -23.13 3.36
CA GLN A 186 -6.84 -22.75 2.88
C GLN A 186 -5.89 -22.26 4.00
N LEU A 187 -6.41 -22.04 5.21
CA LEU A 187 -5.65 -21.65 6.41
C LEU A 187 -5.20 -22.90 7.18
#